data_AF-A0A2W7ITE0-F1
#
_entry.id   AF-A0A2W7ITE0-F1
#
_cell.length_a   1.000
_cell.length_b   1.000
_cell.length_c   1.000
_cell.angle_alpha   90.00
_cell.angle_beta   90.00
_cell.angle_gamma   90.00
#
_symmetry.space_group_name_H-M   'P 1'
#
loop_
_entity.id
_entity.type
_entity.pdbx_description
1 polymer ?
#
loop_
_entity_poly.entity_id
_entity_poly.type
_entity_poly.pdbx_seq_one_letter_code
_entity_poly.pdbx_strand_id
1 'polypeptide(L)'
;MLKQFKKYIKSQRKAKDLPCTYEQVNHNPNFKLKYQDDIIGYLNYDGSVWSFDYSEWFKNQDDLQPLFEFPAKEKVYKSVELWPFFESRIPSIKQPKVQAYLETHPSDRNNKVKLLELFGITSVNNPYKLVLNL
;
A
#
# COMPACT_ATOMS: atom_id res chain seq x y z
N MET A 1 19.55 -63.96 -29.95
CA MET A 1 20.01 -63.59 -28.59
C MET A 1 19.26 -62.34 -28.14
N LEU A 2 18.77 -62.37 -26.88
CA LEU A 2 18.15 -61.31 -26.04
C LEU A 2 16.95 -60.50 -26.63
N LYS A 3 15.70 -60.78 -26.21
CA LYS A 3 15.00 -60.30 -24.98
C LYS A 3 14.66 -58.79 -25.07
N GLN A 4 13.42 -58.42 -25.42
CA GLN A 4 12.25 -58.20 -24.54
C GLN A 4 12.36 -57.03 -23.53
N PHE A 5 11.18 -56.39 -23.32
CA PHE A 5 10.71 -55.52 -22.22
C PHE A 5 10.74 -54.00 -22.48
N LYS A 6 9.61 -53.38 -22.90
CA LYS A 6 8.42 -52.95 -22.12
C LYS A 6 8.68 -51.78 -21.16
N LYS A 7 7.68 -50.87 -21.15
CA LYS A 7 7.23 -49.96 -20.06
C LYS A 7 7.84 -48.54 -20.13
N TYR A 8 7.12 -47.57 -20.71
CA TYR A 8 6.09 -46.74 -20.07
C TYR A 8 6.62 -45.86 -18.93
N ILE A 9 6.92 -44.58 -19.22
CA ILE A 9 6.84 -43.42 -18.29
C ILE A 9 6.50 -42.19 -19.17
N LYS A 10 5.22 -41.83 -19.30
CA LYS A 10 4.51 -40.78 -18.53
C LYS A 10 5.21 -39.40 -18.50
N SER A 11 4.52 -38.43 -19.12
CA SER A 11 4.27 -37.09 -18.59
C SER A 11 5.46 -36.17 -18.33
N GLN A 12 5.65 -35.18 -19.22
CA GLN A 12 5.83 -33.79 -18.79
C GLN A 12 5.11 -32.86 -19.77
N ARG A 13 4.07 -32.19 -19.28
CA ARG A 13 3.40 -31.07 -19.93
C ARG A 13 4.42 -29.94 -20.12
N LYS A 14 4.56 -29.44 -21.34
CA LYS A 14 5.24 -28.16 -21.63
C LYS A 14 4.57 -27.07 -20.78
N ALA A 15 5.29 -26.56 -19.78
CA ALA A 15 4.95 -25.31 -19.14
C ALA A 15 4.92 -24.24 -20.23
N LYS A 16 3.78 -23.56 -20.40
CA LYS A 16 3.73 -22.35 -21.21
C LYS A 16 4.46 -21.27 -20.43
N ASP A 17 5.51 -20.74 -21.03
CA ASP A 17 6.22 -19.58 -20.53
C ASP A 17 5.20 -18.45 -20.29
N LEU A 18 5.09 -17.99 -19.05
CA LEU A 18 4.37 -16.78 -18.74
C LEU A 18 5.22 -15.60 -19.24
N PRO A 19 4.67 -14.69 -20.06
CA PRO A 19 5.33 -13.42 -20.29
C PRO A 19 5.25 -12.60 -19.00
N CYS A 20 6.35 -12.54 -18.26
CA CYS A 20 6.52 -11.58 -17.18
C CYS A 20 6.71 -10.20 -17.82
N THR A 21 5.59 -9.54 -18.13
CA THR A 21 5.60 -8.11 -18.40
C THR A 21 5.56 -7.43 -17.03
N TYR A 22 6.73 -7.02 -16.55
CA TYR A 22 6.77 -6.02 -15.49
C TYR A 22 6.32 -4.72 -16.15
N GLU A 23 5.04 -4.42 -16.06
CA GLU A 23 4.60 -3.06 -16.33
C GLU A 23 5.24 -2.19 -15.23
N GLN A 24 6.35 -1.53 -15.57
CA GLN A 24 6.85 -0.37 -14.84
C GLN A 24 5.82 0.75 -15.02
N VAL A 25 4.69 0.60 -14.33
CA VAL A 25 3.79 1.71 -14.09
C VAL A 25 4.61 2.68 -13.23
N ASN A 26 4.96 3.84 -13.79
CA ASN A 26 5.51 4.96 -13.05
C ASN A 26 4.48 5.35 -11.98
N HIS A 27 4.57 4.67 -10.85
CA HIS A 27 3.65 4.83 -9.74
C HIS A 27 4.24 5.96 -8.91
N ASN A 28 3.80 7.18 -9.18
CA ASN A 28 4.08 8.31 -8.29
C ASN A 28 3.14 8.12 -7.09
N PRO A 29 3.61 7.59 -5.95
CA PRO A 29 2.72 7.32 -4.84
C PRO A 29 2.12 8.62 -4.35
N ASN A 30 0.81 8.67 -4.05
CA ASN A 30 0.16 9.91 -3.60
C ASN A 30 0.69 10.41 -2.25
N PHE A 31 1.13 9.51 -1.37
CA PHE A 31 1.58 9.84 -0.02
C PHE A 31 2.88 9.14 0.36
N LYS A 32 3.70 9.84 1.14
CA LYS A 32 4.87 9.33 1.86
C LYS A 32 4.53 9.20 3.33
N LEU A 33 4.74 8.02 3.89
CA LEU A 33 4.71 7.81 5.33
C LEU A 33 6.11 8.05 5.88
N LYS A 34 6.25 8.97 6.83
CA LYS A 34 7.51 9.38 7.42
C LYS A 34 7.59 9.04 8.90
N TYR A 35 8.77 8.63 9.35
CA TYR A 35 9.15 8.62 10.76
C TYR A 35 10.28 9.63 10.93
N GLN A 36 10.06 10.66 11.75
CA GLN A 36 10.95 11.83 11.78
C GLN A 36 11.19 12.37 10.35
N ASP A 37 12.43 12.35 9.86
CA ASP A 37 12.79 12.80 8.52
C ASP A 37 12.89 11.67 7.49
N ASP A 38 12.86 10.41 7.93
CA ASP A 38 12.99 9.25 7.08
C ASP A 38 11.66 8.84 6.47
N ILE A 39 11.70 8.48 5.18
CA ILE A 39 10.55 7.90 4.49
C ILE A 39 10.53 6.42 4.80
N ILE A 40 9.48 5.96 5.46
CA ILE A 40 9.32 4.54 5.82
C ILE A 40 8.56 3.76 4.75
N GLY A 41 7.67 4.42 4.02
CA GLY A 41 6.86 3.75 3.00
C GLY A 41 5.99 4.71 2.21
N TYR A 42 5.27 4.13 1.27
CA TYR A 42 4.49 4.83 0.28
C TYR A 42 3.07 4.30 0.28
N LEU A 43 2.09 5.19 0.35
CA LEU A 43 0.67 4.87 0.21
C LEU A 43 0.18 5.46 -1.10
N ASN A 44 -0.49 4.64 -1.91
CA ASN A 44 -1.10 5.07 -3.15
C ASN A 44 -2.55 4.63 -3.27
N TYR A 45 -3.28 5.33 -4.14
CA TYR A 45 -4.61 4.93 -4.59
C TYR A 45 -4.72 5.14 -6.10
N ASP A 46 -5.12 4.09 -6.83
CA ASP A 46 -5.24 4.12 -8.30
C ASP A 46 -6.64 4.53 -8.79
N GLY A 47 -7.55 4.89 -7.87
CA GLY A 47 -8.96 5.14 -8.17
C GLY A 47 -9.88 3.98 -7.76
N SER A 48 -9.33 2.81 -7.44
CA SER A 48 -10.09 1.63 -7.01
C SER A 48 -9.43 0.87 -5.86
N VAL A 49 -8.10 0.74 -5.88
CA VAL A 49 -7.32 -0.07 -4.95
C VAL A 49 -6.28 0.80 -4.27
N TRP A 50 -6.19 0.65 -2.95
CA TRP A 50 -5.11 1.15 -2.14
C TRP A 50 -3.92 0.22 -2.21
N SER A 51 -2.73 0.79 -2.31
CA SER A 51 -1.49 0.03 -2.17
C SER A 51 -0.56 0.67 -1.15
N PHE A 52 0.09 -0.16 -0.35
CA PHE A 52 1.15 0.26 0.57
C PHE A 52 2.38 -0.61 0.41
N ASP A 53 3.55 0.01 0.35
CA ASP A 53 4.85 -0.64 0.33
C ASP A 53 5.86 0.15 1.15
N TYR A 54 6.82 -0.57 1.73
CA TYR A 54 7.91 0.07 2.47
C TYR A 54 8.95 0.64 1.53
N SER A 55 9.61 1.72 1.96
CA SER A 55 10.72 2.29 1.22
C SER A 55 11.93 1.35 1.26
N GLU A 56 12.82 1.48 0.27
CA GLU A 56 14.09 0.75 0.25
C GLU A 56 14.92 1.02 1.50
N TRP A 57 14.91 2.26 2.01
CA TRP A 57 15.59 2.59 3.27
C TRP A 57 15.03 1.76 4.43
N PHE A 58 13.70 1.66 4.56
CA PHE A 58 13.07 0.93 5.67
C PHE A 58 13.27 -0.59 5.57
N LYS A 59 13.32 -1.13 4.35
CA LYS A 59 13.60 -2.56 4.11
C LYS A 59 15.01 -2.96 4.55
N ASN A 60 15.99 -2.06 4.37
CA ASN A 60 17.41 -2.31 4.61
C ASN A 60 17.90 -1.93 6.03
N GLN A 61 17.01 -1.59 6.95
CA GLN A 61 17.31 -1.29 8.35
C GLN A 61 16.53 -2.22 9.29
N ASP A 62 17.01 -2.42 10.51
CA ASP A 62 16.35 -3.26 11.53
C ASP A 62 16.05 -2.53 12.86
N ASP A 63 16.34 -1.23 12.94
CA ASP A 63 16.09 -0.39 14.11
C ASP A 63 14.58 -0.18 14.36
N LEU A 64 13.81 -0.04 13.29
CA LEU A 64 12.36 0.11 13.31
C LEU A 64 11.68 -1.19 12.89
N GLN A 65 10.74 -1.61 13.74
CA GLN A 65 9.91 -2.77 13.45
C GLN A 65 8.83 -2.44 12.40
N PRO A 66 8.47 -3.40 11.53
CA PRO A 66 7.34 -3.25 10.63
C PRO A 66 6.06 -2.87 11.39
N LEU A 67 5.20 -2.11 10.72
CA LEU A 67 3.86 -1.81 11.20
C LEU A 67 3.06 -3.10 11.39
N PHE A 68 2.27 -3.17 12.45
CA PHE A 68 1.51 -4.37 12.82
C PHE A 68 0.63 -4.93 11.70
N GLU A 69 -0.08 -4.06 10.97
CA GLU A 69 -0.92 -4.46 9.82
C GLU A 69 -0.10 -4.86 8.57
N PHE A 70 1.19 -4.52 8.55
CA PHE A 70 2.10 -4.68 7.42
C PHE A 70 3.40 -5.39 7.85
N PRO A 71 3.34 -6.67 8.31
CA PRO A 71 4.48 -7.32 8.97
C PRO A 71 5.65 -7.71 8.04
N ALA A 72 5.44 -7.82 6.73
CA ALA A 72 6.45 -8.27 5.77
C ALA A 72 6.99 -7.07 4.98
N LYS A 73 8.26 -6.71 5.22
CA LYS A 73 8.94 -5.54 4.61
C LYS A 73 8.95 -5.58 3.07
N GLU A 74 9.07 -6.77 2.48
CA GLU A 74 9.14 -6.98 1.03
C GLU A 74 7.78 -7.04 0.31
N LYS A 75 6.67 -7.02 1.06
CA LYS A 75 5.35 -7.18 0.47
C LYS A 75 4.78 -5.84 0.04
N VAL A 76 4.22 -5.81 -1.17
CA VAL A 76 3.27 -4.76 -1.59
C VAL A 76 1.88 -5.18 -1.14
N TYR A 77 1.30 -4.41 -0.23
CA TYR A 77 -0.04 -4.62 0.28
C TYR A 77 -1.04 -3.96 -0.63
N LYS A 78 -2.16 -4.64 -0.91
CA LYS A 78 -3.25 -4.11 -1.74
C LYS A 78 -4.58 -4.36 -1.04
N SER A 79 -5.49 -3.39 -1.09
CA SER A 79 -6.83 -3.50 -0.52
C SER A 79 -7.80 -2.55 -1.21
N VAL A 80 -9.06 -2.94 -1.36
CA VAL A 80 -10.13 -2.04 -1.83
C VAL A 80 -10.47 -0.99 -0.76
N GLU A 81 -10.28 -1.35 0.50
CA GLU A 81 -10.51 -0.48 1.65
C GLU A 81 -9.21 0.05 2.22
N LEU A 82 -9.22 1.31 2.66
CA LEU A 82 -8.10 1.92 3.35
C LEU A 82 -7.90 1.25 4.72
N TRP A 83 -6.68 0.84 5.02
CA TRP A 83 -6.35 0.20 6.29
C TRP A 83 -6.59 1.12 7.50
N PRO A 84 -7.06 0.59 8.66
CA PRO A 84 -7.26 1.34 9.89
C PRO A 84 -6.06 2.18 10.32
N PHE A 85 -4.83 1.68 10.13
CA PHE A 85 -3.62 2.46 10.34
C PHE A 85 -3.70 3.84 9.69
N PHE A 86 -4.10 3.94 8.42
CA PHE A 86 -4.23 5.22 7.71
C PHE A 86 -5.57 5.90 7.99
N GLU A 87 -6.67 5.14 8.05
CA GLU A 87 -8.01 5.70 8.27
C GLU A 87 -8.15 6.41 9.61
N SER A 88 -7.46 5.95 10.65
CA SER A 88 -7.43 6.60 11.97
C SER A 88 -6.91 8.05 11.97
N ARG A 89 -6.26 8.47 10.88
CA ARG A 89 -5.78 9.85 10.67
C ARG A 89 -6.87 10.76 10.12
N ILE A 90 -7.98 10.20 9.63
CA ILE A 90 -9.12 10.98 9.16
C ILE A 90 -9.98 11.36 10.37
N PRO A 91 -10.07 12.64 10.74
CA PRO A 91 -10.91 13.08 11.85
C PRO A 91 -12.38 12.80 11.60
N SER A 92 -13.15 12.64 12.69
CA SER A 92 -14.60 12.48 12.60
C SER A 92 -15.24 13.68 11.89
N ILE A 93 -16.23 13.40 11.04
CA ILE A 93 -17.09 14.42 10.40
C ILE A 93 -17.84 15.31 11.40
N LYS A 94 -17.84 14.98 12.69
CA LYS A 94 -18.41 15.81 13.76
C LYS A 94 -17.46 16.91 14.23
N GLN A 95 -16.18 16.87 13.87
CA GLN A 95 -15.24 17.90 14.25
C GLN A 95 -15.55 19.20 13.50
N PRO A 96 -15.61 20.37 14.17
CA PRO A 96 -16.03 21.63 13.55
C PRO A 96 -15.24 21.99 12.27
N LYS A 97 -13.92 21.77 12.28
CA LYS A 97 -13.06 22.05 11.11
C LYS A 97 -13.43 21.18 9.90
N VAL A 98 -13.79 19.92 10.13
CA VAL A 98 -14.17 18.98 9.07
C VAL A 98 -15.57 19.33 8.54
N GLN A 99 -16.50 19.69 9.44
CA GLN A 99 -17.84 20.13 9.05
C GLN A 99 -17.79 21.36 8.14
N ALA A 100 -17.07 22.41 8.56
CA ALA A 100 -16.94 23.64 7.77
C ALA A 100 -16.35 23.38 6.37
N TYR A 101 -15.37 22.48 6.26
CA TYR A 101 -14.85 22.06 4.96
C TYR A 101 -15.90 21.35 4.11
N LEU A 102 -16.61 20.37 4.69
CA LEU A 102 -17.59 19.56 3.96
C LEU A 102 -18.88 20.30 3.59
N GLU A 103 -19.22 21.37 4.31
CA GLU A 103 -20.32 22.28 3.94
C GLU A 103 -20.04 23.00 2.62
N THR A 104 -18.78 23.35 2.38
CA THR A 104 -18.34 24.01 1.14
C THR A 104 -17.94 23.02 0.04
N HIS A 105 -17.59 21.78 0.41
CA HIS A 105 -17.13 20.72 -0.49
C HIS A 105 -17.88 19.40 -0.24
N PRO A 106 -19.21 19.33 -0.48
CA PRO A 106 -20.02 18.18 -0.13
C PRO A 106 -19.65 16.89 -0.89
N SER A 107 -19.09 17.00 -2.10
CA SER A 107 -18.60 15.87 -2.90
C SER A 107 -17.46 15.10 -2.21
N ASP A 108 -16.72 15.76 -1.31
CA ASP A 108 -15.52 15.19 -0.70
C ASP A 108 -15.81 14.37 0.56
N ARG A 109 -17.08 14.33 1.00
CA ARG A 109 -17.50 13.63 2.22
C ARG A 109 -17.02 12.18 2.30
N ASN A 110 -17.02 11.49 1.16
CA ASN A 110 -16.58 10.09 1.06
C ASN A 110 -15.22 9.95 0.35
N ASN A 111 -14.59 11.06 -0.03
CA ASN A 111 -13.32 11.05 -0.74
C ASN A 111 -12.16 10.89 0.27
N LYS A 112 -11.88 9.63 0.62
CA LYS A 112 -10.82 9.29 1.60
C LYS A 112 -9.45 9.85 1.20
N VAL A 113 -9.12 9.88 -0.10
CA VAL A 113 -7.88 10.50 -0.59
C VAL A 113 -7.86 11.97 -0.15
N LYS A 114 -8.89 12.74 -0.53
CA LYS A 114 -8.96 14.17 -0.22
C LYS A 114 -8.91 14.47 1.28
N LEU A 115 -9.61 13.66 2.07
CA LEU A 115 -9.61 13.79 3.52
C LEU A 115 -8.23 13.51 4.14
N LEU A 116 -7.49 12.53 3.61
CA LEU A 116 -6.10 12.28 4.03
C LEU A 116 -5.17 13.43 3.64
N GLU A 117 -5.32 14.03 2.46
CA GLU A 117 -4.51 15.19 2.04
C GLU A 117 -4.65 16.36 3.01
N LEU A 118 -5.88 16.62 3.45
CA LEU A 118 -6.21 17.80 4.26
C LEU A 118 -5.99 17.62 5.75
N PHE A 119 -6.25 16.41 6.25
CA PHE A 119 -6.33 16.15 7.69
C PHE A 119 -5.43 15.01 8.15
N GLY A 120 -4.91 14.18 7.22
CA GLY A 120 -4.23 12.94 7.53
C GLY A 120 -2.77 13.07 7.97
N ILE A 121 -2.21 14.29 8.01
CA ILE A 121 -0.77 14.49 8.22
C ILE A 121 -0.28 13.93 9.55
N THR A 122 -1.03 14.17 10.64
CA THR A 122 -0.66 13.76 11.99
C THR A 122 -1.82 13.03 12.65
N SER A 123 -1.51 12.13 13.58
CA SER A 123 -2.51 11.51 14.46
C SER A 123 -2.01 11.49 15.90
N VAL A 124 -2.95 11.53 16.85
CA VAL A 124 -2.68 11.83 18.28
C VAL A 124 -1.69 10.85 18.92
N ASN A 125 -1.79 9.56 18.63
CA ASN A 125 -1.03 8.50 19.30
C ASN A 125 -0.05 7.77 18.35
N ASN A 126 0.41 8.42 17.29
CA ASN A 126 1.24 7.78 16.28
C ASN A 126 2.39 8.70 15.84
N PRO A 127 3.65 8.26 15.93
CA PRO A 127 4.80 9.10 15.61
C PRO A 127 5.00 9.33 14.11
N TYR A 128 4.26 8.62 13.25
CA TYR A 128 4.40 8.72 11.80
C TYR A 128 3.59 9.87 11.21
N LYS A 129 4.20 10.60 10.27
CA LYS A 129 3.56 11.65 9.49
C LYS A 129 3.20 11.15 8.10
N LEU A 130 2.00 11.45 7.60
CA LEU A 130 1.59 11.13 6.24
C LEU A 130 1.61 12.41 5.40
N VAL A 131 2.57 12.54 4.50
CA VAL A 131 2.72 13.76 3.67
C VAL A 131 2.45 13.47 2.21
N LEU A 132 1.96 14.46 1.48
CA LEU A 132 1.83 14.37 0.03
C LEU A 132 3.21 14.13 -0.59
N ASN A 133 3.24 13.27 -1.60
CA ASN A 133 4.40 13.13 -2.45
C ASN A 133 4.32 14.19 -3.56
N LEU A 134 5.01 15.31 -3.35
CA LEU A 134 5.18 16.37 -4.34
C LEU A 134 6.43 16.14 -5.19
#